data_AF-A0A504YT17-F1
#
_entry.id   AF-A0A504YT17-F1
#
_cell.length_a   1.000
_cell.length_b   1.000
_cell.length_c   1.000
_cell.angle_alpha   90.00
_cell.angle_beta   90.00
_cell.angle_gamma   90.00
#
_symmetry.space_group_name_H-M   'P 1'
#
loop_
_entity.id
_entity.type
_entity.pdbx_description
1 polymer ?
#
loop_
_entity_poly.entity_id
_entity_poly.type
_entity_poly.pdbx_seq_one_letter_code
_entity_poly.pdbx_strand_id
1 'polypeptide(L)'
;MEQAEPEAETLDPTTEGFYRTLEETCATDPGLQDQFAKEKMEAIEEETPKDLDMFLPGWNAWTGPGLEEADEERRKKHIIPAPKVRRKDSGKSHVLIRRRVNNEFKEHLVKSIPFPYNTPEQFEAVIAQPISREWTTEGVHRELTRPKVTVQAGRIIRPISKSTALLRDKDVERLKKQKKDI
;
A
#
# COMPACT_ATOMS: atom_id res chain seq x y z
N MET A 1 -11.33 -59.03 21.92
CA MET A 1 -10.44 -58.25 21.03
C MET A 1 -11.33 -57.24 20.34
N GLU A 2 -11.58 -56.14 21.04
CA GLU A 2 -12.37 -55.03 20.51
C GLU A 2 -11.36 -54.11 19.85
N GLN A 3 -11.33 -54.15 18.52
CA GLN A 3 -10.47 -53.28 17.73
C GLN A 3 -11.07 -51.88 17.84
N ALA A 4 -10.42 -51.02 18.63
CA ALA A 4 -10.66 -49.60 18.58
C ALA A 4 -10.23 -49.12 17.18
N GLU A 5 -11.22 -48.84 16.34
CA GLU A 5 -11.01 -48.10 15.10
C GLU A 5 -10.34 -46.76 15.46
N PRO A 6 -9.32 -46.30 14.72
CA PRO A 6 -8.76 -44.99 14.98
C PRO A 6 -9.86 -43.97 14.69
N GLU A 7 -10.42 -43.41 15.76
CA GLU A 7 -11.35 -42.30 15.69
C GLU A 7 -10.72 -41.26 14.77
N ALA A 8 -11.35 -41.02 13.62
CA ALA A 8 -10.93 -39.97 12.72
C ALA A 8 -11.07 -38.67 13.50
N GLU A 9 -9.95 -38.17 14.03
CA GLU A 9 -9.88 -36.90 14.75
C GLU A 9 -10.55 -35.86 13.87
N THR A 10 -11.78 -35.49 14.23
CA THR A 10 -12.48 -34.38 13.61
C THR A 10 -11.65 -33.16 13.95
N LEU A 11 -10.84 -32.75 12.98
CA LEU A 11 -9.93 -31.63 13.04
C LEU A 11 -10.73 -30.35 13.32
N ASP A 12 -10.92 -30.05 14.60
CA ASP A 12 -11.66 -28.90 15.06
C ASP A 12 -10.80 -27.64 14.80
N PRO A 13 -11.25 -26.68 13.97
CA PRO A 13 -10.43 -25.57 13.46
C PRO A 13 -9.98 -24.57 14.54
N THR A 14 -10.39 -24.77 15.80
CA THR A 14 -10.03 -23.95 16.96
C THR A 14 -8.88 -24.54 17.77
N THR A 15 -8.48 -25.80 17.50
CA THR A 15 -7.44 -26.51 18.24
C THR A 15 -6.07 -26.27 17.60
N GLU A 16 -5.03 -25.97 18.39
CA GLU A 16 -3.66 -25.71 17.89
C GLU A 16 -3.09 -26.86 17.03
N GLY A 17 -3.55 -28.11 17.29
CA GLY A 17 -3.18 -29.28 16.51
C GLY A 17 -3.60 -29.20 15.03
N PHE A 18 -4.70 -28.49 14.71
CA PHE A 18 -5.19 -28.34 13.34
C PHE A 18 -4.21 -27.59 12.42
N TYR A 19 -3.58 -26.55 12.95
CA TYR A 19 -2.70 -25.67 12.18
C TYR A 19 -1.39 -26.39 11.90
N ARG A 20 -0.91 -27.14 12.89
CA ARG A 20 0.28 -27.99 12.74
C ARG A 20 0.08 -29.09 11.72
N THR A 21 -1.05 -29.80 11.76
CA THR A 21 -1.35 -30.84 10.76
C THR A 21 -1.56 -30.24 9.37
N LEU A 22 -2.14 -29.04 9.27
CA LEU A 22 -2.21 -28.29 8.00
C LEU A 22 -0.83 -27.91 7.47
N GLU A 23 0.07 -27.40 8.32
CA GLU A 23 1.44 -27.08 7.92
C GLU A 23 2.19 -28.33 7.42
N GLU A 24 2.08 -29.44 8.16
CA GLU A 24 2.70 -30.72 7.81
C GLU A 24 2.13 -31.28 6.50
N THR A 25 0.81 -31.24 6.30
CA THR A 25 0.16 -31.71 5.07
C THR A 25 0.47 -30.80 3.88
N CYS A 26 0.41 -29.48 4.04
CA CYS A 26 0.78 -28.54 2.99
C CYS A 26 2.25 -28.67 2.59
N ALA A 27 3.15 -28.97 3.52
CA ALA A 27 4.58 -29.15 3.22
C ALA A 27 4.88 -30.51 2.56
N THR A 28 4.12 -31.56 2.90
CA THR A 28 4.46 -32.94 2.53
C THR A 28 3.69 -33.44 1.30
N ASP A 29 2.49 -32.93 1.02
CA ASP A 29 1.67 -33.39 -0.10
C ASP A 29 2.16 -32.82 -1.45
N PRO A 30 2.71 -33.66 -2.36
CA PRO A 30 3.18 -33.21 -3.67
C PRO A 30 2.04 -32.76 -4.57
N GLY A 31 0.83 -33.31 -4.41
CA GLY A 31 -0.32 -32.96 -5.25
C GLY A 31 -0.75 -31.51 -5.06
N LEU A 32 -0.73 -31.04 -3.81
CA LEU A 32 -1.04 -29.65 -3.48
C LEU A 32 0.03 -28.67 -4.00
N GLN A 33 1.32 -29.03 -3.91
CA GLN A 33 2.41 -28.20 -4.44
C GLN A 33 2.31 -28.02 -5.96
N ASP A 34 1.96 -29.08 -6.69
CA ASP A 34 1.76 -29.03 -8.13
C ASP A 34 0.57 -28.16 -8.52
N GLN A 35 -0.54 -28.25 -7.78
CA GLN A 35 -1.72 -27.39 -7.99
C GLN A 35 -1.38 -25.92 -7.74
N PHE A 36 -0.68 -25.63 -6.65
CA PHE A 36 -0.22 -24.28 -6.33
C PHE A 36 0.74 -23.73 -7.40
N ALA A 37 1.67 -24.55 -7.88
CA ALA A 37 2.60 -24.16 -8.95
C ALA A 37 1.85 -23.81 -10.24
N LYS A 38 0.82 -24.59 -10.60
CA LYS A 38 -0.05 -24.30 -11.77
C LYS A 38 -0.81 -22.98 -11.59
N GLU A 39 -1.50 -22.80 -10.46
CA GLU A 39 -2.22 -21.55 -10.19
C GLU A 39 -1.26 -20.34 -10.21
N LYS A 40 -0.06 -20.50 -9.65
CA LYS A 40 0.96 -19.46 -9.66
C LYS A 40 1.42 -19.11 -11.08
N MET A 41 1.61 -20.09 -11.95
CA MET A 41 1.94 -19.84 -13.37
C MET A 41 0.79 -19.12 -14.09
N GLU A 42 -0.45 -19.58 -13.92
CA GLU A 42 -1.63 -18.95 -14.53
C GLU A 42 -1.78 -17.48 -14.07
N ALA A 43 -1.63 -17.22 -12.77
CA ALA A 43 -1.67 -15.87 -12.22
C ALA A 43 -0.48 -15.00 -12.68
N ILE A 44 0.67 -15.61 -13.00
CA ILE A 44 1.80 -14.89 -13.60
C ILE A 44 1.46 -14.49 -15.03
N GLU A 45 0.98 -15.42 -15.85
CA GLU A 45 0.63 -15.17 -17.25
C GLU A 45 -0.47 -14.11 -17.40
N GLU A 46 -1.48 -14.14 -16.52
CA GLU A 46 -2.57 -13.16 -16.53
C GLU A 46 -2.09 -11.75 -16.15
N GLU A 47 -1.21 -11.65 -15.16
CA GLU A 47 -0.68 -10.35 -14.71
C GLU A 47 0.44 -9.80 -15.58
N THR A 48 1.15 -10.66 -16.32
CA THR A 48 2.22 -10.18 -17.20
C THR A 48 1.61 -9.35 -18.32
N PRO A 49 2.07 -8.09 -18.51
CA PRO A 49 1.63 -7.30 -19.63
C PRO A 49 2.03 -8.04 -20.91
N LYS A 50 1.06 -8.21 -21.83
CA LYS A 50 1.28 -8.88 -23.11
C LYS A 50 2.01 -7.94 -24.06
N ASP A 51 2.85 -8.51 -24.91
CA ASP A 51 3.51 -7.77 -25.97
C ASP A 51 2.44 -7.19 -26.93
N LEU A 52 2.63 -5.93 -27.31
CA LEU A 52 1.72 -5.27 -28.24
C LEU A 52 2.27 -5.46 -29.65
N ASP A 53 1.57 -6.28 -30.43
CA ASP A 53 1.86 -6.48 -31.85
C ASP A 53 1.14 -5.41 -32.67
N MET A 54 1.90 -4.43 -33.14
CA MET A 54 1.39 -3.34 -33.98
C MET A 54 1.60 -3.63 -35.48
N PHE A 55 1.94 -4.87 -35.83
CA PHE A 55 2.14 -5.25 -37.22
C PHE A 55 0.83 -5.22 -38.00
N LEU A 56 0.77 -4.35 -39.01
CA LEU A 56 -0.28 -4.38 -40.01
C LEU A 56 0.29 -5.02 -41.28
N PRO A 57 -0.33 -6.09 -41.82
CA PRO A 57 0.09 -6.65 -43.10
C PRO A 57 -0.14 -5.61 -44.21
N GLY A 58 0.88 -5.39 -45.04
CA GLY A 58 0.76 -4.49 -46.18
C GLY A 58 -0.07 -5.08 -47.31
N TRP A 59 -0.44 -4.26 -48.30
CA TRP A 59 -1.14 -4.70 -49.52
C TRP A 59 -0.42 -5.84 -50.27
N ASN A 60 0.90 -5.94 -50.12
CA ASN A 60 1.73 -6.96 -50.76
C ASN A 60 1.67 -8.34 -50.07
N ALA A 61 1.03 -8.48 -48.90
CA ALA A 61 0.93 -9.74 -48.16
C ALA A 61 -0.01 -10.77 -48.83
N TRP A 62 -0.80 -10.35 -49.83
CA TRP A 62 -1.69 -11.24 -50.59
C TRP A 62 -0.99 -12.02 -51.71
N THR A 63 0.32 -11.83 -51.89
CA THR A 63 1.07 -12.35 -53.04
C THR A 63 1.47 -13.81 -52.87
N GLY A 64 0.52 -14.74 -52.90
CA GLY A 64 0.79 -16.19 -53.03
C GLY A 64 1.61 -16.88 -51.90
N PRO A 65 1.64 -18.22 -51.88
CA PRO A 65 2.39 -18.98 -50.88
C PRO A 65 3.91 -18.77 -51.03
N GLY A 66 4.61 -18.46 -49.92
CA GLY A 66 6.07 -18.30 -49.87
C GLY A 66 6.59 -16.96 -49.28
N LEU A 67 5.70 -16.00 -49.00
CA LEU A 67 6.06 -14.71 -48.38
C LEU A 67 5.80 -14.64 -46.86
N GLU A 68 5.26 -15.71 -46.27
CA GLU A 68 4.91 -15.79 -44.85
C GLU A 68 6.13 -15.56 -43.93
N GLU A 69 7.28 -16.14 -44.26
CA GLU A 69 8.51 -15.99 -43.48
C GLU A 69 8.99 -14.52 -43.45
N ALA A 70 8.93 -13.84 -44.59
CA ALA A 70 9.34 -12.44 -44.70
C ALA A 70 8.38 -11.50 -43.94
N ASP A 71 7.09 -11.82 -43.94
CA ASP A 71 6.09 -11.07 -43.18
C ASP A 71 6.19 -11.35 -41.67
N GLU A 72 6.55 -12.57 -41.25
CA GLU A 72 6.87 -12.88 -39.86
C GLU A 72 8.11 -12.12 -39.37
N GLU A 73 9.15 -11.99 -40.19
CA GLU A 73 10.32 -11.18 -39.84
C GLU A 73 9.96 -9.70 -39.66
N ARG A 74 9.09 -9.16 -40.52
CA ARG A 74 8.59 -7.78 -40.39
C ARG A 74 7.73 -7.63 -39.15
N ARG A 75 6.90 -8.62 -38.85
CA ARG A 75 6.07 -8.68 -37.64
C ARG A 75 6.92 -8.61 -36.39
N LYS A 76 7.95 -9.46 -36.27
CA LYS A 76 8.87 -9.48 -35.12
C LYS A 76 9.53 -8.12 -34.85
N LYS A 77 9.76 -7.30 -35.87
CA LYS A 77 10.34 -5.94 -35.74
C LYS A 77 9.33 -4.89 -35.23
N HIS A 78 8.04 -5.14 -35.38
CA HIS A 78 6.94 -4.24 -34.97
C HIS A 78 6.31 -4.62 -33.63
N ILE A 79 6.75 -5.73 -33.03
CA ILE A 79 6.34 -6.12 -31.68
C ILE A 79 7.03 -5.18 -30.69
N ILE A 80 6.23 -4.46 -29.90
CA ILE A 80 6.73 -3.66 -28.79
C ILE A 80 6.76 -4.59 -27.56
N PRO A 81 7.96 -4.94 -27.05
CA PRO A 81 8.07 -5.86 -25.92
C PRO A 81 7.55 -5.18 -24.65
N ALA A 82 6.74 -5.91 -23.90
CA ALA A 82 6.23 -5.43 -22.64
C ALA A 82 7.36 -5.33 -21.59
N PRO A 83 7.31 -4.34 -20.67
CA PRO A 83 8.33 -4.20 -19.65
C PRO A 83 8.31 -5.40 -18.70
N LYS A 84 9.44 -6.10 -18.59
CA LYS A 84 9.62 -7.22 -17.66
C LYS A 84 9.74 -6.71 -16.23
N VAL A 85 8.61 -6.57 -15.53
CA VAL A 85 8.59 -6.18 -14.12
C VAL A 85 8.86 -7.39 -13.23
N ARG A 86 9.97 -7.35 -12.47
CA ARG A 86 10.28 -8.39 -11.48
C ARG A 86 9.20 -8.40 -10.39
N ARG A 87 8.57 -9.54 -10.18
CA ARG A 87 7.58 -9.71 -9.11
C ARG A 87 8.26 -9.80 -7.74
N LYS A 88 7.56 -9.36 -6.69
CA LYS A 88 8.04 -9.42 -5.30
C LYS A 88 8.06 -10.85 -4.74
N ASP A 89 7.22 -11.74 -5.28
CA ASP A 89 7.07 -13.14 -4.88
C ASP A 89 7.97 -14.12 -5.67
N SER A 90 8.79 -13.63 -6.60
CA SER A 90 9.65 -14.46 -7.46
C SER A 90 10.65 -15.34 -6.69
N GLY A 91 11.07 -14.92 -5.49
CA GLY A 91 12.02 -15.68 -4.66
C GLY A 91 11.35 -16.54 -3.58
N LYS A 92 10.02 -16.63 -3.55
CA LYS A 92 9.27 -17.34 -2.50
C LYS A 92 8.50 -18.50 -3.13
N SER A 93 8.77 -19.73 -2.70
CA SER A 93 8.10 -20.94 -3.22
C SER A 93 6.62 -20.96 -2.83
N HIS A 94 6.31 -20.82 -1.55
CA HIS A 94 4.96 -21.03 -0.99
C HIS A 94 4.08 -19.77 -0.94
N VAL A 95 4.49 -18.68 -1.61
CA VAL A 95 3.76 -17.41 -1.58
C VAL A 95 3.38 -17.00 -2.99
N LEU A 96 2.11 -16.65 -3.16
CA LEU A 96 1.54 -16.06 -4.38
C LEU A 96 0.94 -14.70 -4.00
N ILE A 97 1.50 -13.62 -4.54
CA ILE A 97 1.00 -12.26 -4.30
C ILE A 97 0.30 -11.77 -5.58
N ARG A 98 -1.02 -11.66 -5.55
CA ARG A 98 -1.78 -11.06 -6.66
C ARG A 98 -1.61 -9.54 -6.65
N ARG A 99 -1.18 -8.94 -7.77
CA ARG A 99 -0.90 -7.49 -7.92
C ARG A 99 -2.02 -6.71 -8.62
N ARG A 100 -3.23 -7.26 -8.64
CA ARG A 100 -4.41 -6.58 -9.21
C ARG A 100 -4.72 -5.30 -8.42
N VAL A 101 -4.99 -4.22 -9.13
CA VAL A 101 -5.44 -2.97 -8.52
C VAL A 101 -6.92 -3.10 -8.18
N ASN A 102 -7.28 -2.92 -6.91
CA ASN A 102 -8.68 -2.84 -6.52
C ASN A 102 -9.20 -1.41 -6.80
N ASN A 103 -10.23 -1.31 -7.62
CA ASN A 103 -10.84 -0.03 -8.00
C ASN A 103 -11.57 0.64 -6.83
N GLU A 104 -12.19 -0.15 -5.93
CA GLU A 104 -12.91 0.36 -4.76
C GLU A 104 -11.95 1.06 -3.79
N PHE A 105 -10.82 0.41 -3.48
CA PHE A 105 -9.80 1.03 -2.63
C PHE A 105 -9.13 2.24 -3.28
N LYS A 106 -9.03 2.25 -4.61
CA LYS A 106 -8.41 3.34 -5.36
C LYS A 106 -9.16 4.67 -5.18
N GLU A 107 -10.47 4.64 -4.95
CA GLU A 107 -11.27 5.85 -4.69
C GLU A 107 -10.90 6.53 -3.37
N HIS A 108 -10.51 5.74 -2.38
CA HIS A 108 -10.12 6.21 -1.04
C HIS A 108 -8.64 6.59 -0.94
N LEU A 109 -7.83 6.25 -1.95
CA LEU A 109 -6.41 6.61 -1.99
C LEU A 109 -6.21 8.04 -2.48
N VAL A 110 -5.16 8.67 -1.96
CA VAL A 110 -4.75 10.02 -2.36
C VAL A 110 -4.09 9.97 -3.75
N LYS A 111 -4.62 10.74 -4.71
CA LYS A 111 -4.13 10.75 -6.10
C LYS A 111 -2.72 11.34 -6.25
N SER A 112 -2.40 12.36 -5.46
CA SER A 112 -1.13 13.09 -5.52
C SER A 112 -0.79 13.64 -4.15
N ILE A 113 0.50 13.73 -3.84
CA ILE A 113 0.99 14.24 -2.55
C ILE A 113 0.51 15.69 -2.35
N PRO A 114 -0.15 16.01 -1.23
CA PRO A 114 -0.60 17.37 -0.96
C PRO A 114 0.56 18.27 -0.50
N PHE A 115 0.50 19.55 -0.87
CA PHE A 115 1.37 20.58 -0.29
C PHE A 115 1.13 20.65 1.24
N PRO A 116 2.15 20.74 2.10
CA PRO A 116 3.56 21.11 1.86
C PRO A 116 4.55 19.93 1.73
N TYR A 117 4.07 18.70 1.54
CA TYR A 117 4.94 17.52 1.52
C TYR A 117 5.56 17.30 0.14
N ASN A 118 6.78 16.76 0.13
CA ASN A 118 7.51 16.43 -1.11
C ASN A 118 7.59 14.91 -1.35
N THR A 119 7.63 14.11 -0.29
CA THR A 119 7.73 12.64 -0.39
C THR A 119 6.47 11.97 0.16
N PRO A 120 6.09 10.80 -0.38
CA PRO A 120 4.93 10.07 0.12
C PRO A 120 5.16 9.60 1.56
N GLU A 121 6.39 9.21 1.89
CA GLU A 121 6.79 8.78 3.24
C GLU A 121 6.55 9.87 4.29
N GLN A 122 6.82 11.14 3.96
CA GLN A 122 6.54 12.27 4.87
C GLN A 122 5.04 12.40 5.14
N PHE A 123 4.24 12.30 4.08
CA PHE A 123 2.79 12.43 4.16
C PHE A 123 2.17 11.28 4.96
N GLU A 124 2.57 10.04 4.66
CA GLU A 124 2.11 8.84 5.34
C GLU A 124 2.51 8.84 6.81
N ALA A 125 3.73 9.26 7.14
CA ALA A 125 4.18 9.37 8.53
C ALA A 125 3.32 10.35 9.36
N VAL A 126 2.84 11.44 8.75
CA VAL A 126 1.96 12.40 9.44
C VAL A 126 0.55 11.86 9.64
N ILE A 127 0.01 11.15 8.64
CA ILE A 127 -1.36 10.58 8.71
C ILE A 127 -1.42 9.28 9.54
N ALA A 128 -0.29 8.60 9.73
CA ALA A 128 -0.23 7.34 10.47
C ALA A 128 -0.80 7.42 11.90
N GLN A 129 -0.81 8.61 12.52
CA GLN A 129 -1.35 8.81 13.86
C GLN A 129 -2.83 9.20 13.84
N PRO A 130 -3.73 8.44 14.50
CA PRO A 130 -5.15 8.77 14.56
C PRO A 130 -5.40 9.95 15.53
N ILE A 131 -6.31 10.85 15.16
CA ILE A 131 -6.71 12.02 15.98
C ILE A 131 -7.92 11.69 16.88
N SER A 132 -8.52 10.51 16.73
CA SER A 132 -9.72 10.05 17.44
C SER A 132 -9.51 9.85 18.95
N ARG A 133 -10.58 10.04 19.73
CA ARG A 133 -10.57 9.93 21.20
C ARG A 133 -10.46 8.48 21.69
N GLU A 134 -10.88 7.53 20.86
CA GLU A 134 -10.89 6.10 21.15
C GLU A 134 -9.48 5.51 21.11
N TRP A 135 -8.60 6.11 20.32
CA TRP A 135 -7.24 5.63 20.07
C TRP A 135 -6.15 6.46 20.78
N THR A 136 -6.51 7.62 21.34
CA THR A 136 -5.58 8.54 22.01
C THR A 136 -6.04 8.86 23.43
N THR A 137 -5.12 9.28 24.30
CA THR A 137 -5.49 9.75 25.65
C THR A 137 -6.18 11.10 25.57
N GLU A 138 -7.03 11.42 26.56
CA GLU A 138 -7.81 12.67 26.56
C GLU A 138 -6.91 13.91 26.48
N GLY A 139 -5.79 13.92 27.19
CA GLY A 139 -4.83 15.03 27.17
C GLY A 139 -4.25 15.26 25.78
N VAL A 140 -3.78 14.19 25.13
CA VAL A 140 -3.22 14.25 23.77
C VAL A 140 -4.28 14.63 22.76
N HIS A 141 -5.50 14.09 22.86
CA HIS A 141 -6.61 14.45 21.98
C HIS A 141 -6.92 15.95 22.05
N ARG A 142 -6.96 16.52 23.27
CA ARG A 142 -7.17 17.95 23.49
C ARG A 142 -6.04 18.80 22.92
N GLU A 143 -4.81 18.31 22.95
CA GLU A 143 -3.65 18.99 22.36
C GLU A 143 -3.67 18.94 20.83
N LEU A 144 -3.95 17.78 20.22
CA LEU A 144 -4.00 17.58 18.78
C LEU A 144 -5.14 18.36 18.11
N THR A 145 -6.29 18.44 18.77
CA THR A 145 -7.48 19.15 18.26
C THR A 145 -7.45 20.66 18.54
N ARG A 146 -6.46 21.15 19.30
CA ARG A 146 -6.36 22.57 19.64
C ARG A 146 -6.07 23.40 18.38
N PRO A 147 -6.92 24.40 18.04
CA PRO A 147 -6.66 25.24 16.89
C PRO A 147 -5.45 26.14 17.12
N LYS A 148 -4.75 26.47 16.04
CA LYS A 148 -3.56 27.34 16.07
C LYS A 148 -3.86 28.75 16.60
N VAL A 149 -5.05 29.27 16.32
CA VAL A 149 -5.50 30.60 16.76
C VAL A 149 -6.78 30.45 17.56
N THR A 150 -6.73 30.84 18.83
CA THR A 150 -7.89 30.88 19.72
C THR A 150 -8.22 32.34 20.03
N VAL A 151 -9.43 32.78 19.68
CA VAL A 151 -9.94 34.13 19.97
C VAL A 151 -10.94 34.04 21.13
N GLN A 152 -10.87 35.00 22.05
CA GLN A 152 -11.84 35.12 23.13
C GLN A 152 -13.07 35.89 22.63
N ALA A 153 -14.25 35.30 22.81
CA ALA A 153 -15.52 35.95 22.44
C ALA A 153 -15.71 37.26 23.23
N GLY A 154 -16.25 38.29 22.58
CA GLY A 154 -16.57 39.57 23.22
C GLY A 154 -15.38 40.49 23.50
N ARG A 155 -14.15 40.14 23.07
CA ARG A 155 -12.98 41.01 23.22
C ARG A 155 -12.52 41.59 21.89
N ILE A 156 -12.40 42.91 21.82
CA ILE A 156 -11.84 43.60 20.65
C ILE A 156 -10.35 43.22 20.51
N ILE A 157 -9.99 42.66 19.35
CA ILE A 157 -8.59 42.33 19.00
C ILE A 157 -7.90 43.64 18.59
N ARG A 158 -6.99 44.12 19.43
CA ARG A 158 -6.16 45.28 19.12
C ARG A 158 -4.94 44.85 18.28
N PRO A 159 -4.42 45.72 17.41
CA PRO A 159 -3.18 45.43 16.69
C PRO A 159 -2.04 45.19 17.68
N ILE A 160 -1.06 44.39 17.27
CA ILE A 160 0.09 44.07 18.11
C ILE A 160 0.90 45.34 18.37
N SER A 161 1.23 45.58 19.65
CA SER A 161 2.09 46.70 20.02
C SER A 161 3.56 46.35 19.79
N LYS A 162 4.41 47.34 19.47
CA LYS A 162 5.84 47.12 19.23
C LYS A 162 6.56 46.49 20.43
N SER A 163 6.13 46.78 21.65
CA SER A 163 6.66 46.19 22.88
C SER A 163 6.26 44.73 23.09
N THR A 164 5.09 44.31 22.60
CA THR A 164 4.60 42.92 22.71
C THR A 164 5.08 42.04 21.56
N ALA A 165 5.39 42.62 20.40
CA ALA A 165 5.89 41.86 19.24
C ALA A 165 7.29 41.28 19.43
N LEU A 166 8.10 41.88 20.32
CA LEU A 166 9.53 41.54 20.49
C LEU A 166 9.79 40.50 21.59
N LEU A 167 8.82 40.22 22.45
CA LEU A 167 9.01 39.41 23.65
C LEU A 167 7.94 38.33 23.72
N ARG A 168 8.33 37.10 24.04
CA ARG A 168 7.35 36.09 24.47
C ARG A 168 6.70 36.60 25.76
N ASP A 169 5.44 36.28 26.01
CA ASP A 169 4.68 36.81 27.15
C ASP A 169 5.41 36.63 28.50
N LYS A 170 6.13 35.51 28.67
CA LYS A 170 6.99 35.23 29.84
C LYS A 170 8.14 36.24 30.04
N ASP A 171 8.69 36.75 28.94
CA ASP A 171 9.79 37.71 28.94
C ASP A 171 9.28 39.13 29.28
N VAL A 172 8.05 39.47 28.86
CA VAL A 172 7.37 40.70 29.27
C VAL A 172 7.07 40.72 30.78
N GLU A 173 6.61 39.59 31.33
CA GLU A 173 6.35 39.45 32.77
C GLU A 173 7.62 39.59 33.62
N ARG A 174 8.75 39.01 33.16
CA ARG A 174 10.06 39.19 33.81
C ARG A 174 10.50 40.64 33.85
N LEU A 175 10.39 41.36 32.75
CA LEU A 175 10.77 42.79 32.67
C LEU A 175 9.89 43.68 33.56
N LYS A 176 8.60 43.36 33.69
CA LYS A 176 7.70 44.06 34.63
C LYS A 176 8.05 43.81 36.09
N LYS A 177 8.47 42.60 36.45
CA LYS A 177 8.93 42.25 37.81
C LYS A 177 10.20 43.01 38.18
N GLN A 178 11.22 42.98 37.31
CA GLN A 178 12.49 43.68 37.55
C GLN A 178 12.34 45.19 37.76
N LYS A 179 11.36 45.82 37.10
CA LYS A 179 11.08 47.26 37.25
C LYS A 179 10.38 47.63 38.56
N LYS A 180 9.90 46.65 39.34
CA LYS A 180 9.12 46.86 40.57
C LYS A 180 9.99 46.77 41.82
N ASP A 181 11.20 46.24 41.69
CA ASP A 181 12.18 46.05 42.78
C ASP A 181 13.22 47.20 42.85
N ILE A 182 12.95 48.31 42.17
CA ILE A 182 13.68 49.60 42.22
C ILE A 182 12.67 50.67 42.64
#